data_AF-A0A1M6KCP8-F1
#
_entry.id   AF-A0A1M6KCP8-F1
#
_cell.length_a   1.000
_cell.length_b   1.000
_cell.length_c   1.000
_cell.angle_alpha   90.00
_cell.angle_beta   90.00
_cell.angle_gamma   90.00
#
_symmetry.space_group_name_H-M   'P 1'
#
loop_
_entity.id
_entity.type
_entity.pdbx_description
1 polymer ?
#
loop_
_entity_poly.entity_id
_entity_poly.type
_entity_poly.pdbx_seq_one_letter_code
_entity_poly.pdbx_strand_id
1 'polypeptide(L)'
;MNLIDYPDSDISSLWNDYAETRNKGLKKIANVKLKKLVEYSETKTKEDKQRFVDYLCIERFEKGSIKDFQQPIVEGIILPVIVEAVEHEEMPYLRWIYQLQLYSCCNYKNIENIEYYSSEDILIHANEIDPSDIKTVNLLLELYMDGLWFGSHHLPEYILINEKEVNVLFNKVNHLIEKYESRIENKRSILEDIKYYNDLYKSWFKYKSENRNISFLEWCKDNKKNYSWVKAYYYDKRNRT
;
A
#
# COMPACT_ATOMS: atom_id res chain seq x y z
N MET A 1 -14.57 -13.22 2.89
CA MET A 1 -13.52 -13.69 3.81
C MET A 1 -13.31 -15.16 3.57
N ASN A 2 -12.06 -15.58 3.48
CA ASN A 2 -11.74 -16.97 3.23
C ASN A 2 -11.82 -17.75 4.55
N LEU A 3 -12.21 -19.01 4.42
CA LEU A 3 -12.07 -19.98 5.49
C LEU A 3 -10.60 -20.33 5.64
N ILE A 4 -10.21 -20.72 6.84
CA ILE A 4 -8.84 -21.14 7.14
C ILE A 4 -8.84 -22.60 7.59
N ASP A 5 -7.68 -23.22 7.41
CA ASP A 5 -7.34 -24.53 7.96
C ASP A 5 -6.06 -24.35 8.78
N TYR A 6 -6.24 -24.00 10.05
CA TYR A 6 -5.17 -23.76 11.02
C TYR A 6 -5.10 -24.93 12.02
N PRO A 7 -3.90 -25.39 12.45
CA PRO A 7 -3.74 -26.59 13.27
C PRO A 7 -4.53 -26.61 14.59
N ASP A 8 -4.78 -25.43 15.18
CA ASP A 8 -5.68 -25.31 16.33
C ASP A 8 -7.14 -25.36 15.84
N SER A 9 -7.81 -26.46 16.12
CA SER A 9 -9.19 -26.72 15.68
C SER A 9 -10.20 -25.70 16.21
N ASP A 10 -9.98 -25.15 17.41
CA ASP A 10 -10.87 -24.18 18.01
C ASP A 10 -10.70 -22.82 17.32
N ILE A 11 -9.46 -22.40 17.06
CA ILE A 11 -9.16 -21.20 16.25
C ILE A 11 -9.79 -21.32 14.86
N SER A 12 -9.57 -22.47 14.19
CA SER A 12 -10.15 -22.73 12.87
C SER A 12 -11.67 -22.67 12.88
N SER A 13 -12.30 -23.32 13.86
CA SER A 13 -13.76 -23.30 14.03
C SER A 13 -14.30 -21.89 14.26
N LEU A 14 -13.70 -21.14 15.20
CA LEU A 14 -14.11 -19.77 15.55
C LEU A 14 -13.92 -18.80 14.37
N TRP A 15 -12.79 -18.89 13.65
CA TRP A 15 -12.57 -18.09 12.44
C TRP A 15 -13.58 -18.42 11.36
N ASN A 16 -13.79 -19.70 11.07
CA ASN A 16 -14.66 -20.13 9.98
C ASN A 16 -16.12 -19.75 10.26
N ASP A 17 -16.58 -19.90 11.51
CA ASP A 17 -17.91 -19.47 11.91
C ASP A 17 -18.09 -17.94 11.76
N TYR A 18 -17.07 -17.17 12.13
CA TYR A 18 -17.02 -15.72 11.87
C TYR A 18 -17.06 -15.40 10.36
N ALA A 19 -16.19 -16.01 9.57
CA ALA A 19 -16.00 -15.75 8.15
C ALA A 19 -17.27 -16.08 7.34
N GLU A 20 -17.90 -17.23 7.60
CA GLU A 20 -19.16 -17.61 6.99
C GLU A 20 -20.28 -16.61 7.32
N THR A 21 -20.38 -16.21 8.59
CA THR A 21 -21.40 -15.24 9.03
C THR A 21 -21.20 -13.88 8.36
N ARG A 22 -19.94 -13.46 8.22
CA ARG A 22 -19.59 -12.22 7.53
C ARG A 22 -19.90 -12.30 6.03
N ASN A 23 -19.62 -13.43 5.40
CA ASN A 23 -19.92 -13.67 3.98
C ASN A 23 -21.43 -13.66 3.69
N LYS A 24 -22.26 -14.04 4.67
CA LYS A 24 -23.72 -13.91 4.62
C LYS A 24 -24.23 -12.46 4.83
N GLY A 25 -23.33 -11.49 5.04
CA GLY A 25 -23.69 -10.08 5.25
C GLY A 25 -24.14 -9.74 6.67
N LEU A 26 -24.09 -10.69 7.61
CA LEU A 26 -24.61 -10.53 8.99
C LEU A 26 -23.58 -9.85 9.92
N LYS A 27 -23.22 -8.59 9.62
CA LYS A 27 -22.10 -7.87 10.27
C LYS A 27 -22.17 -7.84 11.80
N LYS A 28 -23.34 -7.54 12.39
CA LYS A 28 -23.49 -7.47 13.87
C LYS A 28 -23.22 -8.81 14.54
N ILE A 29 -23.73 -9.90 13.97
CA ILE A 29 -23.54 -11.25 14.50
C ILE A 29 -22.10 -11.70 14.28
N ALA A 30 -21.53 -11.42 13.10
CA ALA A 30 -20.13 -11.69 12.81
C ALA A 30 -19.21 -11.02 13.83
N ASN A 31 -19.45 -9.77 14.21
CA ASN A 31 -18.63 -9.08 15.22
C ASN A 31 -18.68 -9.76 16.60
N VAL A 32 -19.83 -10.33 17.00
CA VAL A 32 -19.93 -11.11 18.25
C VAL A 32 -19.08 -12.38 18.17
N LYS A 33 -19.11 -13.08 17.01
CA LYS A 33 -18.29 -14.28 16.78
C LYS A 33 -16.80 -13.95 16.74
N LEU A 34 -16.45 -12.84 16.12
CA LEU A 34 -15.09 -12.34 16.09
C LEU A 34 -14.55 -12.04 17.49
N LYS A 35 -15.38 -11.45 18.36
CA LYS A 35 -15.00 -11.22 19.75
C LYS A 35 -14.64 -12.52 20.48
N LYS A 36 -15.38 -13.61 20.24
CA LYS A 36 -15.05 -14.92 20.82
C LYS A 36 -13.70 -15.45 20.34
N LEU A 37 -13.36 -15.24 19.07
CA LEU A 37 -12.03 -15.60 18.54
C LEU A 37 -10.94 -14.81 19.26
N VAL A 38 -11.13 -13.50 19.46
CA VAL A 38 -10.17 -12.66 20.21
C VAL A 38 -10.04 -13.14 21.65
N GLU A 39 -11.15 -13.32 22.37
CA GLU A 39 -11.18 -13.82 23.76
C GLU A 39 -10.50 -15.20 23.87
N TYR A 40 -10.69 -16.11 22.90
CA TYR A 40 -10.01 -17.40 22.88
C TYR A 40 -8.51 -17.28 22.58
N SER A 41 -8.13 -16.40 21.66
CA SER A 41 -6.72 -16.14 21.34
C SER A 41 -5.97 -15.59 22.55
N GLU A 42 -6.62 -14.77 23.39
CA GLU A 42 -6.03 -14.23 24.62
C GLU A 42 -5.59 -15.32 25.60
N THR A 43 -6.27 -16.47 25.65
CA THR A 43 -5.93 -17.58 26.56
C THR A 43 -4.73 -18.41 26.10
N LYS A 44 -4.19 -18.15 24.91
CA LYS A 44 -3.06 -18.89 24.32
C LYS A 44 -1.72 -18.38 24.82
N THR A 45 -0.69 -19.23 24.72
CA THR A 45 0.68 -18.83 25.05
C THR A 45 1.20 -17.78 24.07
N LYS A 46 2.31 -17.13 24.40
CA LYS A 46 2.96 -16.16 23.49
C LYS A 46 3.34 -16.83 22.17
N GLU A 47 3.91 -18.03 22.22
CA GLU A 47 4.34 -18.79 21.04
C GLU A 47 3.14 -19.20 20.16
N ASP A 48 2.02 -19.59 20.78
CA ASP A 48 0.78 -19.91 20.06
C ASP A 48 0.19 -18.69 19.36
N LYS A 49 0.19 -17.53 20.03
CA LYS A 49 -0.26 -16.26 19.45
C LYS A 49 0.62 -15.85 18.27
N GLN A 50 1.94 -15.94 18.44
CA GLN A 50 2.90 -15.62 17.37
C GLN A 50 2.68 -16.51 16.16
N ARG A 51 2.59 -17.84 16.34
CA ARG A 51 2.32 -18.78 15.24
C ARG A 51 1.02 -18.47 14.51
N PHE A 52 -0.01 -18.05 15.24
CA PHE A 52 -1.28 -17.69 14.63
C PHE A 52 -1.20 -16.36 13.85
N VAL A 53 -0.51 -15.35 14.40
CA VAL A 53 -0.27 -14.08 13.70
C VAL A 53 0.56 -14.29 12.44
N ASP A 54 1.59 -15.12 12.49
CA ASP A 54 2.41 -15.50 11.33
C ASP A 54 1.54 -16.13 10.25
N TYR A 55 0.70 -17.09 10.64
CA TYR A 55 -0.25 -17.71 9.71
C TYR A 55 -1.14 -16.66 9.05
N LEU A 56 -1.78 -15.78 9.81
CA LEU A 56 -2.66 -14.74 9.27
C LEU A 56 -1.91 -13.79 8.33
N CYS A 57 -0.73 -13.34 8.72
CA CYS A 57 0.07 -12.40 7.92
C CYS A 57 0.62 -13.07 6.66
N ILE A 58 1.02 -14.34 6.72
CA ILE A 58 1.41 -15.12 5.53
C ILE A 58 0.22 -15.27 4.57
N GLU A 59 -0.95 -15.67 5.08
CA GLU A 59 -2.16 -15.81 4.26
C GLU A 59 -2.57 -14.47 3.61
N ARG A 60 -2.38 -13.34 4.29
CA ARG A 60 -2.68 -12.00 3.75
C ARG A 60 -1.60 -11.47 2.81
N PHE A 61 -0.39 -11.26 3.31
CA PHE A 61 0.66 -10.50 2.65
C PHE A 61 1.53 -11.37 1.73
N GLU A 62 1.59 -12.67 2.00
CA GLU A 62 2.40 -13.60 1.21
C GLU A 62 1.60 -14.30 0.12
N LYS A 63 0.41 -14.81 0.48
CA LYS A 63 -0.43 -15.62 -0.42
C LYS A 63 -1.62 -14.87 -1.02
N GLY A 64 -2.04 -13.75 -0.42
CA GLY A 64 -3.21 -12.98 -0.86
C GLY A 64 -4.56 -13.70 -0.69
N SER A 65 -4.62 -14.76 0.14
CA SER A 65 -5.86 -15.49 0.41
C SER A 65 -6.77 -14.69 1.35
N ILE A 66 -6.21 -13.94 2.30
CA ILE A 66 -6.98 -13.03 3.15
C ILE A 66 -6.96 -11.62 2.56
N LYS A 67 -8.10 -11.19 2.01
CA LYS A 67 -8.24 -9.87 1.38
C LYS A 67 -8.20 -8.70 2.35
N ASP A 68 -8.71 -8.87 3.57
CA ASP A 68 -8.72 -7.80 4.57
C ASP A 68 -8.87 -8.33 5.99
N PHE A 69 -8.30 -7.61 6.96
CA PHE A 69 -8.51 -7.85 8.38
C PHE A 69 -9.55 -6.87 8.92
N GLN A 70 -10.42 -7.35 9.81
CA GLN A 70 -11.29 -6.43 10.54
C GLN A 70 -10.57 -5.91 11.78
N GLN A 71 -10.85 -4.66 12.14
CA GLN A 71 -10.20 -3.96 13.26
C GLN A 71 -10.07 -4.80 14.55
N PRO A 72 -11.06 -5.58 15.02
CA PRO A 72 -10.89 -6.38 16.24
C PRO A 72 -9.81 -7.49 16.13
N ILE A 73 -9.58 -8.05 14.94
CA ILE A 73 -8.47 -8.99 14.70
C ILE A 73 -7.15 -8.23 14.77
N VAL A 74 -7.09 -7.07 14.11
CA VAL A 74 -5.89 -6.24 14.05
C VAL A 74 -5.51 -5.81 15.46
N GLU A 75 -6.42 -5.23 16.23
CA GLU A 75 -6.18 -4.75 17.60
C GLU A 75 -5.98 -5.85 18.64
N GLY A 76 -6.80 -6.90 18.61
CA GLY A 76 -6.83 -7.90 19.67
C GLY A 76 -5.84 -9.05 19.49
N ILE A 77 -5.37 -9.31 18.27
CA ILE A 77 -4.56 -10.50 17.94
C ILE A 77 -3.25 -10.10 17.27
N ILE A 78 -3.32 -9.31 16.18
CA ILE A 78 -2.16 -9.07 15.33
C ILE A 78 -1.21 -8.04 15.94
N LEU A 79 -1.71 -6.84 16.23
CA LEU A 79 -0.90 -5.72 16.70
C LEU A 79 -0.10 -6.02 17.97
N PRO A 80 -0.66 -6.69 19.00
CA PRO A 80 0.10 -7.00 20.21
C PRO A 80 1.36 -7.84 19.94
N VAL A 81 1.33 -8.69 18.91
CA VAL A 81 2.48 -9.51 18.51
C VAL A 81 3.41 -8.71 17.59
N ILE A 82 2.87 -8.04 16.57
CA ILE A 82 3.70 -7.35 15.57
C ILE A 82 4.45 -6.18 16.20
N VAL A 83 3.83 -5.38 17.07
CA VAL A 83 4.49 -4.23 17.72
C VAL A 83 5.68 -4.71 18.54
N GLU A 84 5.52 -5.78 19.33
CA GLU A 84 6.63 -6.36 20.10
C GLU A 84 7.76 -6.85 19.17
N ALA A 85 7.44 -7.53 18.07
CA ALA A 85 8.45 -8.01 17.12
C ALA A 85 9.17 -6.87 16.37
N VAL A 86 8.47 -5.76 16.09
CA VAL A 86 9.05 -4.55 15.49
C VAL A 86 10.06 -3.88 16.41
N GLU A 87 9.81 -3.85 17.72
CA GLU A 87 10.77 -3.33 18.72
C GLU A 87 12.08 -4.12 18.75
N HIS A 88 12.05 -5.39 18.30
CA HIS A 88 13.21 -6.28 18.19
C HIS A 88 13.78 -6.34 16.76
N GLU A 89 13.35 -5.44 15.88
CA GLU A 89 13.80 -5.33 14.48
C GLU A 89 13.60 -6.63 13.67
N GLU A 90 12.56 -7.41 14.00
CA GLU A 90 12.36 -8.71 13.37
C GLU A 90 11.71 -8.61 11.98
N MET A 91 12.32 -9.25 10.99
CA MET A 91 11.72 -9.48 9.68
C MET A 91 10.91 -10.78 9.66
N PRO A 92 9.75 -10.84 9.00
CA PRO A 92 9.14 -9.80 8.15
C PRO A 92 8.20 -8.81 8.89
N TYR A 93 8.19 -8.78 10.23
CA TYR A 93 7.25 -7.96 11.01
C TYR A 93 7.40 -6.44 10.76
N LEU A 94 8.62 -5.94 10.57
CA LEU A 94 8.87 -4.55 10.15
C LEU A 94 8.15 -4.20 8.83
N ARG A 95 8.09 -5.13 7.87
CA ARG A 95 7.30 -4.94 6.65
C ARG A 95 5.81 -5.11 6.91
N TRP A 96 5.41 -6.13 7.68
CA TRP A 96 3.99 -6.43 7.90
C TRP A 96 3.26 -5.32 8.64
N ILE A 97 3.91 -4.61 9.59
CA ILE A 97 3.28 -3.48 10.28
C ILE A 97 2.89 -2.37 9.29
N TYR A 98 3.75 -2.07 8.30
CA TYR A 98 3.42 -1.13 7.22
C TYR A 98 2.22 -1.61 6.39
N GLN A 99 2.22 -2.90 6.03
CA GLN A 99 1.15 -3.48 5.20
C GLN A 99 -0.19 -3.62 5.93
N LEU A 100 -0.23 -3.50 7.26
CA LEU A 100 -1.50 -3.38 7.98
C LEU A 100 -2.24 -2.07 7.67
N GLN A 101 -1.55 -1.07 7.11
CA GLN A 101 -2.14 0.21 6.71
C GLN A 101 -2.98 0.81 7.86
N LEU A 102 -2.32 1.05 9.00
CA LEU A 102 -2.95 1.57 10.20
C LEU A 102 -3.32 3.06 9.99
N TYR A 103 -4.40 3.31 9.25
CA TYR A 103 -4.85 4.66 8.93
C TYR A 103 -5.15 5.46 10.21
N SER A 104 -4.75 6.73 10.23
CA SER A 104 -4.96 7.66 11.35
C SER A 104 -6.43 7.92 11.71
N CYS A 105 -7.38 7.55 10.84
CA CYS A 105 -8.81 7.63 11.14
C CYS A 105 -9.32 6.50 12.06
N CYS A 106 -8.51 5.46 12.28
CA CYS A 106 -8.77 4.40 13.23
C CYS A 106 -8.13 4.77 14.58
N ASN A 107 -8.96 5.00 15.60
CA ASN A 107 -8.49 5.26 16.96
C ASN A 107 -7.92 3.98 17.58
N TYR A 108 -6.69 3.61 17.23
CA TYR A 108 -5.93 2.58 17.90
C TYR A 108 -5.48 3.12 19.26
N LYS A 109 -6.31 2.90 20.29
CA LYS A 109 -6.18 3.57 21.60
C LYS A 109 -4.88 3.29 22.36
N ASN A 110 -4.12 2.27 21.96
CA ASN A 110 -3.00 1.73 22.72
C ASN A 110 -1.72 1.55 21.87
N ILE A 111 -1.58 2.27 20.76
CA ILE A 111 -0.38 2.21 19.92
C ILE A 111 0.25 3.59 19.85
N GLU A 112 1.41 3.71 20.50
CA GLU A 112 2.32 4.82 20.28
C GLU A 112 2.98 4.67 18.90
N ASN A 113 3.39 5.78 18.28
CA ASN A 113 4.13 5.79 17.01
C ASN A 113 3.39 5.22 15.77
N ILE A 114 2.06 5.27 15.73
CA ILE A 114 1.27 4.82 14.57
C ILE A 114 1.71 5.48 13.24
N GLU A 115 2.14 6.74 13.29
CA GLU A 115 2.63 7.48 12.12
C GLU A 115 3.89 6.84 11.54
N TYR A 116 4.81 6.40 12.40
CA TYR A 116 6.02 5.68 11.99
C TYR A 116 5.69 4.34 11.35
N TYR A 117 4.75 3.59 11.93
CA TYR A 117 4.36 2.28 11.39
C TYR A 117 3.70 2.34 10.01
N SER A 118 3.25 3.52 9.59
CA SER A 118 2.70 3.74 8.24
C SER A 118 3.60 4.62 7.37
N SER A 119 4.84 4.90 7.80
CA SER A 119 5.74 5.83 7.10
C SER A 119 6.65 5.14 6.09
N GLU A 120 7.34 5.95 5.30
CA GLU A 120 8.46 5.50 4.47
C GLU A 120 9.60 4.90 5.32
N ASP A 121 9.82 5.45 6.52
CA ASP A 121 10.99 5.14 7.34
C ASP A 121 11.01 3.68 7.81
N ILE A 122 9.86 3.11 8.17
CA ILE A 122 9.77 1.70 8.57
C ILE A 122 10.14 0.76 7.42
N LEU A 123 9.80 1.10 6.17
CA LEU A 123 10.16 0.31 5.00
C LEU A 123 11.64 0.48 4.63
N ILE A 124 12.20 1.69 4.78
CA ILE A 124 13.65 1.91 4.63
C ILE A 124 14.39 1.04 5.64
N HIS A 125 13.99 1.09 6.90
CA HIS A 125 14.59 0.33 7.99
C HIS A 125 14.47 -1.19 7.75
N ALA A 126 13.28 -1.69 7.38
CA ALA A 126 13.09 -3.09 7.00
C ALA A 126 14.05 -3.55 5.89
N ASN A 127 14.28 -2.70 4.88
CA ASN A 127 15.20 -2.99 3.78
C ASN A 127 16.68 -2.89 4.17
N GLU A 128 17.01 -2.14 5.24
CA GLU A 128 18.35 -2.12 5.83
C GLU A 128 18.63 -3.40 6.62
N ILE A 129 17.64 -3.88 7.38
CA ILE A 129 17.73 -5.13 8.17
C ILE A 129 17.79 -6.36 7.26
N ASP A 130 16.88 -6.48 6.28
CA ASP A 130 16.89 -7.57 5.31
C ASP A 130 16.72 -7.07 3.86
N PRO A 131 17.84 -6.72 3.18
CA PRO A 131 17.83 -6.39 1.76
C PRO A 131 17.43 -7.55 0.84
N SER A 132 17.31 -8.77 1.38
CA SER A 132 16.84 -9.94 0.63
C SER A 132 15.31 -10.06 0.60
N ASP A 133 14.56 -9.30 1.39
CA ASP A 133 13.10 -9.26 1.27
C ASP A 133 12.68 -8.33 0.11
N ILE A 134 12.52 -8.91 -1.08
CA ILE A 134 12.17 -8.14 -2.29
C ILE A 134 10.79 -7.47 -2.20
N LYS A 135 9.91 -7.96 -1.32
CA LYS A 135 8.59 -7.36 -1.10
C LYS A 135 8.70 -5.99 -0.45
N THR A 136 9.63 -5.79 0.46
CA THR A 136 9.92 -4.46 1.03
C THR A 136 10.38 -3.49 -0.06
N VAL A 137 11.23 -3.94 -0.98
CA VAL A 137 11.67 -3.13 -2.13
C VAL A 137 10.50 -2.78 -3.05
N ASN A 138 9.61 -3.74 -3.33
CA ASN A 138 8.43 -3.49 -4.14
C ASN A 138 7.48 -2.48 -3.48
N LEU A 139 7.29 -2.54 -2.16
CA LEU A 139 6.47 -1.57 -1.42
C LEU A 139 7.08 -0.16 -1.46
N LEU A 140 8.41 -0.03 -1.36
CA LEU A 140 9.09 1.27 -1.52
C LEU A 140 8.92 1.81 -2.94
N LEU A 141 9.04 0.96 -3.96
CA LEU A 141 8.80 1.35 -5.35
C LEU A 141 7.36 1.83 -5.55
N GLU A 142 6.37 1.08 -5.04
CA GLU A 142 4.96 1.46 -5.07
C GLU A 142 4.73 2.80 -4.38
N LEU A 143 5.27 3.00 -3.17
CA LEU A 143 5.15 4.25 -2.41
C LEU A 143 5.65 5.46 -3.20
N TYR A 144 6.82 5.36 -3.85
CA TYR A 144 7.37 6.48 -4.63
C TYR A 144 6.63 6.72 -5.94
N MET A 145 6.19 5.66 -6.61
CA MET A 145 5.39 5.75 -7.83
C MET A 145 4.00 6.33 -7.53
N ASP A 146 3.38 5.96 -6.40
CA ASP A 146 2.14 6.56 -5.91
C ASP A 146 2.32 8.04 -5.58
N GLY A 147 3.49 8.45 -5.08
CA GLY A 147 3.82 9.87 -4.93
C GLY A 147 3.79 10.65 -6.25
N LEU A 148 4.32 10.07 -7.34
CA LEU A 148 4.26 10.65 -8.69
C LEU A 148 2.83 10.63 -9.27
N TRP A 149 2.07 9.57 -9.02
CA TRP A 149 0.67 9.50 -9.43
C TRP A 149 -0.17 10.55 -8.71
N PHE A 150 -0.11 10.57 -7.37
CA PHE A 150 -0.84 11.52 -6.54
C PHE A 150 -0.47 12.95 -6.89
N GLY A 151 0.83 13.22 -7.04
CA GLY A 151 1.35 14.52 -7.43
C GLY A 151 0.76 15.07 -8.73
N SER A 152 0.34 14.21 -9.66
CA SER A 152 -0.23 14.57 -10.96
C SER A 152 -1.76 14.40 -11.04
N HIS A 153 -2.41 14.00 -9.95
CA HIS A 153 -3.82 13.59 -9.94
C HIS A 153 -4.82 14.70 -10.33
N HIS A 154 -4.47 15.97 -10.11
CA HIS A 154 -5.29 17.13 -10.48
C HIS A 154 -4.91 17.75 -11.82
N LEU A 155 -4.14 17.04 -12.68
CA LEU A 155 -3.96 17.48 -14.04
C LEU A 155 -5.26 17.29 -14.84
N PRO A 156 -5.61 18.24 -15.73
CA PRO A 156 -4.77 19.33 -16.23
C PRO A 156 -4.78 20.65 -15.42
N GLU A 157 -5.52 20.74 -14.32
CA GLU A 157 -5.73 21.98 -13.56
C GLU A 157 -4.46 22.44 -12.82
N TYR A 158 -3.83 21.54 -12.06
CA TYR A 158 -2.59 21.79 -11.33
C TYR A 158 -1.89 20.49 -10.92
N ILE A 159 -0.65 20.60 -10.42
CA ILE A 159 0.06 19.49 -9.77
C ILE A 159 0.20 19.78 -8.27
N LEU A 160 0.27 18.73 -7.46
CA LEU A 160 0.36 18.82 -6.00
C LEU A 160 1.79 18.89 -5.45
N ILE A 161 2.77 18.50 -6.25
CA ILE A 161 4.19 18.45 -5.85
C ILE A 161 5.04 19.32 -6.78
N ASN A 162 6.10 19.90 -6.25
CA ASN A 162 7.01 20.75 -7.03
C ASN A 162 8.11 19.93 -7.74
N GLU A 163 8.90 20.60 -8.60
CA GLU A 163 9.93 19.94 -9.41
C GLU A 163 11.04 19.28 -8.57
N LYS A 164 11.39 19.86 -7.41
CA LYS A 164 12.37 19.27 -6.50
C LYS A 164 11.85 17.96 -5.91
N GLU A 165 10.58 17.92 -5.49
CA GLU A 165 9.94 16.71 -4.97
C GLU A 165 9.85 15.60 -6.03
N VAL A 166 9.46 15.96 -7.26
CA VAL A 166 9.45 15.03 -8.40
C VAL A 166 10.84 14.42 -8.64
N ASN A 167 11.89 15.25 -8.63
CA ASN A 167 13.26 14.78 -8.82
C ASN A 167 13.71 13.85 -7.70
N VAL A 168 13.35 14.14 -6.44
CA VAL A 168 13.63 13.25 -5.30
C VAL A 168 12.96 11.89 -5.50
N LEU A 169 11.69 11.86 -5.88
CA LEU A 169 10.96 10.60 -6.13
C LEU A 169 11.62 9.79 -7.26
N PHE A 170 11.94 10.42 -8.39
CA PHE A 170 12.62 9.71 -9.49
C PHE A 170 14.00 9.18 -9.07
N ASN A 171 14.77 9.94 -8.30
CA ASN A 171 16.06 9.48 -7.81
C ASN A 171 15.91 8.25 -6.90
N LYS A 172 14.93 8.24 -6.00
CA LYS A 172 14.63 7.10 -5.12
C LYS A 172 14.21 5.87 -5.93
N VAL A 173 13.31 6.03 -6.91
CA VAL A 173 12.87 4.95 -7.81
C VAL A 173 14.03 4.38 -8.63
N ASN A 174 14.82 5.24 -9.28
CA ASN A 174 15.96 4.81 -10.09
C ASN A 174 17.01 4.08 -9.24
N HIS A 175 17.30 4.58 -8.04
CA HIS A 175 18.23 3.94 -7.13
C HIS A 175 17.80 2.51 -6.77
N LEU A 176 16.51 2.29 -6.45
CA LEU A 176 16.00 0.95 -6.17
C LEU A 176 16.07 0.04 -7.39
N ILE A 177 15.72 0.55 -8.58
CA ILE A 177 15.77 -0.25 -9.82
C ILE A 177 17.20 -0.67 -10.15
N GLU A 178 18.17 0.24 -10.01
CA GLU A 178 19.58 -0.05 -10.24
C GLU A 178 20.10 -1.08 -9.21
N LYS A 179 19.76 -0.91 -7.93
CA LYS A 179 20.25 -1.77 -6.86
C LYS A 179 19.67 -3.19 -6.90
N TYR A 180 18.41 -3.34 -7.30
CA TYR A 180 17.67 -4.63 -7.24
C TYR A 180 17.25 -5.15 -8.63
N GLU A 181 17.97 -4.72 -9.67
CA GLU A 181 17.59 -4.88 -11.08
C GLU A 181 17.14 -6.30 -11.48
N SER A 182 17.83 -7.32 -11.00
CA SER A 182 17.60 -8.73 -11.36
C SER A 182 16.46 -9.39 -10.57
N ARG A 183 15.90 -8.71 -9.58
CA ARG A 183 14.96 -9.27 -8.60
C ARG A 183 13.59 -8.61 -8.63
N ILE A 184 13.49 -7.40 -9.17
CA ILE A 184 12.23 -6.65 -9.26
C ILE A 184 11.28 -7.34 -10.24
N GLU A 185 10.12 -7.73 -9.73
CA GLU A 185 9.01 -8.22 -10.54
C GLU A 185 8.40 -7.07 -11.36
N ASN A 186 7.83 -7.38 -12.53
CA ASN A 186 7.15 -6.39 -13.38
C ASN A 186 7.99 -5.15 -13.78
N LYS A 187 9.33 -5.25 -13.75
CA LYS A 187 10.28 -4.16 -14.11
C LYS A 187 9.89 -3.41 -15.38
N ARG A 188 9.43 -4.13 -16.42
CA ARG A 188 8.99 -3.50 -17.68
C ARG A 188 7.85 -2.50 -17.46
N SER A 189 6.82 -2.87 -16.71
CA SER A 189 5.68 -1.98 -16.40
C SER A 189 6.16 -0.75 -15.63
N ILE A 190 7.02 -0.97 -14.62
CA ILE A 190 7.58 0.11 -13.80
C ILE A 190 8.36 1.11 -14.67
N LEU A 191 9.19 0.62 -15.60
CA LEU A 191 9.93 1.49 -16.54
C LEU A 191 9.02 2.26 -17.51
N GLU A 192 7.91 1.64 -17.94
CA GLU A 192 6.89 2.30 -18.75
C GLU A 192 6.19 3.43 -17.97
N ASP A 193 5.87 3.20 -16.70
CA ASP A 193 5.25 4.20 -15.81
C ASP A 193 6.24 5.35 -15.48
N ILE A 194 7.51 5.04 -15.19
CA ILE A 194 8.55 6.05 -14.98
C ILE A 194 8.66 6.95 -16.20
N LYS A 195 8.69 6.36 -17.40
CA LYS A 195 8.74 7.14 -18.65
C LYS A 195 7.52 8.04 -18.78
N TYR A 196 6.33 7.51 -18.51
CA TYR A 196 5.09 8.27 -18.54
C TYR A 196 5.12 9.48 -17.60
N TYR A 197 5.42 9.28 -16.31
CA TYR A 197 5.44 10.37 -15.34
C TYR A 197 6.55 11.37 -15.62
N ASN A 198 7.72 10.91 -16.04
CA ASN A 198 8.84 11.81 -16.39
C ASN A 198 8.46 12.73 -17.54
N ASP A 199 7.83 12.18 -18.58
CA ASP A 199 7.33 12.97 -19.71
C ASP A 199 6.22 13.94 -19.28
N LEU A 200 5.32 13.51 -18.39
CA LEU A 200 4.20 14.30 -17.87
C LEU A 200 4.69 15.52 -17.08
N TYR A 201 5.54 15.31 -16.08
CA TYR A 201 6.08 16.38 -15.24
C TYR A 201 6.93 17.36 -16.03
N LYS A 202 7.82 16.86 -16.91
CA LYS A 202 8.60 17.73 -17.81
C LYS A 202 7.71 18.61 -18.67
N SER A 203 6.60 18.07 -19.16
CA SER A 203 5.64 18.83 -19.96
C SER A 203 4.95 19.91 -19.13
N TRP A 204 4.56 19.60 -17.90
CA TRP A 204 3.94 20.57 -17.00
C TRP A 204 4.89 21.70 -16.61
N PHE A 205 6.12 21.39 -16.19
CA PHE A 205 7.08 22.43 -15.78
C PHE A 205 7.50 23.31 -16.96
N LYS A 206 7.64 22.71 -18.16
CA LYS A 206 7.86 23.48 -19.39
C LYS A 206 6.67 24.38 -19.72
N TYR A 207 5.45 23.90 -19.57
CA TYR A 207 4.25 24.72 -19.71
C TYR A 207 4.25 25.93 -18.77
N LYS A 208 4.60 25.71 -17.49
CA LYS A 208 4.64 26.79 -16.50
C LYS A 208 5.76 27.80 -16.76
N SER A 209 6.91 27.39 -17.29
CA SER A 209 8.03 28.30 -17.56
C SER A 209 7.82 29.18 -18.79
N GLU A 210 6.98 28.77 -19.74
CA GLU A 210 6.78 29.47 -21.01
C GLU A 210 5.74 30.61 -20.96
N ASN A 211 5.28 31.05 -19.77
CA ASN A 211 4.32 32.14 -19.56
C ASN A 211 3.12 32.09 -20.55
N ARG A 212 2.25 31.10 -20.36
CA ARG A 212 1.28 30.69 -21.39
C ARG A 212 -0.12 31.25 -21.14
N ASN A 213 -0.62 32.03 -22.09
CA ASN A 213 -2.02 32.49 -22.18
C ASN A 213 -3.02 31.38 -22.58
N ILE A 214 -2.57 30.11 -22.59
CA ILE A 214 -3.36 28.95 -23.00
C ILE A 214 -3.41 27.93 -21.87
N SER A 215 -4.42 27.07 -21.89
CA SER A 215 -4.55 25.95 -20.94
C SER A 215 -3.46 24.91 -21.17
N PHE A 216 -3.17 24.09 -20.15
CA PHE A 216 -2.23 22.97 -20.28
C PHE A 216 -2.67 21.95 -21.35
N LEU A 217 -3.99 21.73 -21.51
CA LEU A 217 -4.54 20.86 -22.55
C LEU A 217 -4.21 21.36 -23.97
N GLU A 218 -4.31 22.67 -24.20
CA GLU A 218 -3.93 23.30 -25.47
C GLU A 218 -2.43 23.23 -25.69
N TRP A 219 -1.64 23.51 -24.65
CA TRP A 219 -0.19 23.34 -24.67
C TRP A 219 0.21 21.93 -25.11
N CYS A 220 -0.40 20.90 -24.51
CA CYS A 220 -0.15 19.51 -24.83
C CYS A 220 -0.45 19.20 -26.30
N LYS A 221 -1.56 19.70 -26.83
CA LYS A 221 -1.92 19.52 -28.24
C LYS A 221 -0.88 20.15 -29.17
N ASP A 222 -0.52 21.40 -28.92
CA ASP A 222 0.45 22.14 -29.74
C ASP A 222 1.85 21.48 -29.71
N ASN A 223 2.17 20.82 -28.60
CA ASN A 223 3.43 20.11 -28.38
C ASN A 223 3.33 18.59 -28.65
N LYS A 224 2.26 18.14 -29.33
CA LYS A 224 2.03 16.74 -29.75
C LYS A 224 2.12 15.72 -28.61
N LYS A 225 1.69 16.10 -27.41
CA LYS A 225 1.59 15.23 -26.24
C LYS A 225 0.30 14.42 -26.28
N ASN A 226 0.42 13.11 -26.10
CA ASN A 226 -0.64 12.13 -26.37
C ASN A 226 -1.12 11.39 -25.11
N TYR A 227 -1.19 12.07 -23.97
CA TYR A 227 -1.73 11.48 -22.74
C TYR A 227 -3.20 11.05 -22.93
N SER A 228 -3.62 9.99 -22.26
CA SER A 228 -4.97 9.40 -22.43
C SER A 228 -6.09 10.41 -22.20
N TRP A 229 -5.99 11.22 -21.14
CA TRP A 229 -6.95 12.27 -20.79
C TRP A 229 -6.94 13.45 -21.78
N VAL A 230 -5.80 13.75 -22.42
CA VAL A 230 -5.74 14.72 -23.55
C VAL A 230 -6.57 14.20 -24.72
N LYS A 231 -6.44 12.91 -25.08
CA LYS A 231 -7.18 12.31 -26.19
C LYS A 231 -8.69 12.32 -25.95
N ALA A 232 -9.13 11.98 -24.74
CA ALA A 232 -10.54 11.95 -24.36
C ALA A 232 -11.21 13.33 -24.55
N TYR A 233 -10.60 14.40 -24.02
CA TYR A 233 -11.12 15.76 -24.12
C TYR A 233 -11.36 16.22 -25.57
N TYR A 234 -10.44 15.90 -26.49
CA TYR A 234 -10.54 16.30 -27.90
C TYR A 234 -11.37 15.35 -28.78
N TYR A 235 -11.70 14.16 -28.29
CA TYR A 235 -12.68 13.28 -28.94
C TYR A 235 -14.11 13.77 -28.66
N ASP A 236 -14.40 14.14 -27.42
CA ASP A 236 -15.71 14.69 -27.02
C ASP A 236 -16.02 16.03 -27.69
N LYS A 237 -15.02 16.89 -27.90
CA LYS A 237 -15.21 18.14 -28.67
C LYS A 237 -15.55 17.90 -30.14
N ARG A 238 -15.07 16.81 -30.76
CA ARG A 238 -15.33 16.49 -32.18
C ARG A 238 -16.68 15.83 -32.42
N ASN A 239 -17.26 15.19 -31.40
CA ASN A 239 -18.59 14.58 -31.49
C ASN A 239 -19.73 15.53 -31.07
N ARG A 240 -19.42 16.77 -30.69
CA ARG A 240 -20.39 17.83 -30.34
C ARG A 240 -20.52 18.91 -31.42
N THR A 241 -19.93 18.69 -32.59
CA THR A 241 -20.08 19.50 -33.81
C THR A 241 -20.88 18.73 -34.84
#